data_AF-A0A9P7JZI3-F1
#
_entry.id   AF-A0A9P7JZI3-F1
#
_cell.length_a   1.000
_cell.length_b   1.000
_cell.length_c   1.000
_cell.angle_alpha   90.00
_cell.angle_beta   90.00
_cell.angle_gamma   90.00
#
_symmetry.space_group_name_H-M   'P 1'
#
loop_
_entity.id
_entity.type
_entity.pdbx_description
1 polymer ?
#
loop_
_entity_poly.entity_id
_entity_poly.type
_entity_poly.pdbx_seq_one_letter_code
_entity_poly.pdbx_strand_id
1 'polypeptide(L)' 'MTSKRSPPSAEPVVARSLWQSYKALPARTRLYISMAVCSVGAVGIYVSDYLEKKYPVASPRTPPTHVASPPSRNAAGTA' A
#
# COMPACT_ATOMS: atom_id res chain seq x y z
N MET A 1 -41.78 -34.93 24.49
CA MET A 1 -40.40 -34.71 24.01
C MET A 1 -40.36 -33.37 23.26
N THR A 2 -39.91 -32.28 23.89
CA THR A 2 -39.68 -31.00 23.19
C THR A 2 -38.39 -30.39 23.73
N SER A 3 -37.29 -30.66 23.02
CA SER A 3 -35.96 -30.13 23.33
C SER A 3 -35.94 -28.63 23.06
N LYS A 4 -35.68 -27.85 24.11
CA LYS A 4 -35.50 -26.38 24.03
C LYS A 4 -34.20 -26.10 23.27
N ARG A 5 -34.29 -25.46 22.11
CA ARG A 5 -33.13 -24.97 21.34
C ARG A 5 -32.50 -23.81 22.13
N SER A 6 -31.30 -23.99 22.65
CA SER A 6 -30.50 -22.88 23.17
C SER A 6 -30.11 -21.92 22.03
N PRO A 7 -30.10 -20.60 22.26
CA PRO A 7 -29.59 -19.65 21.27
C PRO A 7 -28.09 -19.90 21.05
N PRO A 8 -27.58 -19.71 19.82
CA PRO A 8 -26.15 -19.80 19.55
C PRO A 8 -25.45 -18.75 20.43
N SER A 9 -24.53 -19.23 21.26
CA SER A 9 -23.64 -18.43 22.10
C SER A 9 -23.09 -17.25 21.29
N ALA A 10 -23.48 -16.03 21.69
CA ALA A 10 -22.99 -14.79 21.13
C ALA A 10 -21.55 -14.54 21.60
N GLU A 11 -20.61 -15.34 21.10
CA GLU A 11 -19.19 -14.96 21.16
C GLU A 11 -19.03 -13.66 20.36
N PRO A 12 -18.38 -12.62 20.89
CA PRO A 12 -18.29 -11.34 20.19
C PRO A 12 -17.54 -11.56 18.87
N VAL A 13 -18.26 -11.38 17.76
CA VAL A 13 -17.74 -11.37 16.37
C VAL A 13 -16.53 -10.41 16.23
N VAL A 14 -16.37 -9.50 17.19
CA VAL A 14 -15.30 -8.53 17.37
C VAL A 14 -13.92 -9.17 17.61
N ALA A 15 -13.82 -10.39 18.15
CA ALA A 15 -12.52 -11.00 18.49
C ALA A 15 -11.85 -11.78 17.33
N ARG A 16 -12.35 -11.70 16.09
CA ARG A 16 -11.72 -12.37 14.94
C ARG A 16 -10.72 -11.44 14.26
N SER A 17 -9.48 -11.92 14.11
CA SER A 17 -8.48 -11.20 13.32
C SER A 17 -8.98 -11.00 11.89
N LEU A 18 -8.57 -9.90 11.24
CA LEU A 18 -8.97 -9.57 9.87
C LEU A 18 -8.73 -10.75 8.91
N TRP A 19 -7.69 -11.55 9.17
CA TRP A 19 -7.38 -12.76 8.43
C TRP A 19 -8.39 -13.90 8.64
N GLN A 20 -8.83 -14.13 9.88
CA GLN A 20 -9.88 -15.11 10.19
C GLN A 20 -11.23 -14.68 9.61
N SER A 21 -11.53 -13.38 9.66
CA SER A 21 -12.71 -12.82 9.01
C SER A 21 -12.64 -13.03 7.49
N TYR A 22 -11.53 -12.70 6.84
CA TYR A 22 -11.35 -12.95 5.40
C TYR A 22 -11.51 -14.43 5.04
N LYS A 23 -10.97 -15.35 5.86
CA LYS A 23 -11.14 -16.80 5.69
C LYS A 23 -12.55 -17.33 6.00
N ALA A 24 -13.37 -16.58 6.73
CA ALA A 24 -14.77 -16.91 6.95
C ALA A 24 -15.68 -16.41 5.81
N LEU A 25 -15.23 -15.46 4.99
CA LEU A 25 -16.02 -14.95 3.87
C LEU A 25 -16.16 -15.97 2.73
N PRO A 26 -17.33 -16.03 2.05
CA PRO A 26 -17.56 -16.82 0.85
C PRO A 26 -16.57 -16.50 -0.29
N ALA A 27 -16.29 -17.49 -1.15
CA ALA A 27 -15.32 -17.35 -2.24
C ALA A 27 -15.64 -16.18 -3.20
N ARG A 28 -16.92 -15.91 -3.47
CA ARG A 28 -17.35 -14.77 -4.30
C ARG A 28 -17.01 -13.43 -3.67
N THR A 29 -17.20 -13.28 -2.36
CA THR A 29 -16.93 -12.03 -1.66
C THR A 29 -15.44 -11.73 -1.63
N ARG A 30 -14.58 -12.76 -1.49
CA ARG A 30 -13.12 -12.60 -1.64
C ARG A 30 -12.74 -12.15 -3.05
N LEU A 31 -13.37 -12.72 -4.07
CA LEU A 31 -13.12 -12.34 -5.46
C LEU A 31 -13.49 -10.87 -5.70
N TYR A 32 -14.63 -10.40 -5.17
CA TYR A 32 -15.03 -8.99 -5.25
C TYR A 32 -14.07 -8.07 -4.52
N ILE A 33 -13.58 -8.46 -3.34
CA ILE A 33 -12.58 -7.67 -2.59
C ILE A 33 -11.29 -7.54 -3.41
N SER A 34 -10.78 -8.65 -3.96
CA SER A 34 -9.58 -8.61 -4.82
C SER A 34 -9.79 -7.74 -6.06
N MET A 35 -10.95 -7.84 -6.71
CA MET A 35 -11.31 -7.00 -7.86
C MET A 35 -11.44 -5.52 -7.50
N ALA A 36 -12.00 -5.20 -6.33
CA ALA A 36 -12.08 -3.84 -5.84
C ALA A 36 -10.68 -3.25 -5.62
N VAL A 37 -9.79 -3.98 -4.95
CA VAL A 37 -8.41 -3.51 -4.73
C VAL A 37 -7.65 -3.35 -6.05
N CYS A 38 -7.82 -4.30 -6.98
CA CYS A 38 -7.18 -4.23 -8.30
C CYS A 38 -7.67 -3.04 -9.12
N SER A 39 -8.99 -2.81 -9.17
CA SER A 39 -9.57 -1.69 -9.91
C SER A 39 -9.18 -0.34 -9.31
N VAL A 40 -9.16 -0.20 -7.98
CA VAL A 40 -8.66 1.02 -7.32
C VAL A 40 -7.20 1.28 -7.67
N GLY A 41 -6.35 0.25 -7.68
CA GLY A 41 -4.95 0.38 -8.09
C GLY A 41 -4.78 0.80 -9.56
N ALA A 42 -5.51 0.16 -10.47
CA ALA A 42 -5.48 0.48 -11.89
C ALA A 42 -5.95 1.93 -12.16
N VAL A 43 -7.04 2.36 -11.51
CA VAL A 43 -7.54 3.73 -11.61
C VAL A 43 -6.53 4.72 -11.01
N GLY A 44 -5.91 4.38 -9.87
CA GLY A 44 -4.91 5.23 -9.22
C GLY A 44 -3.71 5.51 -10.13
N ILE A 45 -3.18 4.48 -10.79
CA ILE A 45 -2.09 4.63 -11.77
C ILE A 45 -2.55 5.49 -12.95
N TYR A 46 -3.73 5.19 -13.51
CA TYR A 46 -4.26 5.95 -14.64
C TYR A 46 -4.46 7.44 -14.32
N VAL A 47 -4.95 7.76 -13.12
CA VAL A 47 -5.11 9.14 -12.65
C VAL A 47 -3.76 9.82 -12.44
N SER A 48 -2.74 9.10 -11.94
CA SER A 48 -1.39 9.64 -11.79
C SER A 48 -0.82 10.09 -13.13
N ASP A 49 -0.90 9.23 -14.16
CA ASP A 49 -0.44 9.56 -15.52
C ASP A 49 -1.23 10.73 -16.12
N TYR A 50 -2.52 10.84 -15.79
CA TYR A 50 -3.37 11.93 -16.26
C TYR A 50 -3.00 13.26 -15.61
N LEU A 51 -2.68 13.25 -14.31
CA LEU A 51 -2.24 14.42 -13.56
C LEU A 51 -0.88 14.93 -14.07
N GLU A 52 0.07 14.05 -14.35
CA GLU A 52 1.37 14.41 -14.94
C GLU A 52 1.21 15.10 -16.31
N LYS A 53 0.29 14.62 -17.14
CA LYS A 53 -0.02 15.23 -18.45
C LYS A 53 -0.71 16.58 -18.32
N LYS A 54 -1.58 16.76 -17.32
CA LYS A 54 -2.36 17.98 -17.12
C LYS A 54 -1.61 19.08 -16.38
N TYR A 55 -0.72 18.70 -15.47
CA TYR A 55 0.12 19.61 -14.70
C TYR A 55 1.59 19.36 -15.02
N PRO A 56 2.07 19.80 -16.20
CA PRO A 56 3.50 19.75 -16.48
C PRO A 56 4.22 20.61 -15.45
N VAL A 57 5.08 20.00 -14.65
CA VAL A 57 5.95 20.72 -13.70
C VAL A 57 6.95 21.53 -14.51
N ALA A 58 6.66 22.81 -14.73
CA ALA A 58 7.66 23.77 -15.17
C ALA A 58 8.58 24.09 -13.98
N SER A 59 9.56 23.24 -13.72
CA SER A 59 10.89 23.68 -13.29
C SER A 59 11.80 22.47 -13.04
N PRO A 60 13.02 22.48 -13.61
CA PRO A 60 14.10 21.75 -13.00
C PRO A 60 14.31 22.40 -11.63
N ARG A 61 13.88 21.73 -10.55
CA ARG A 61 14.56 21.99 -9.27
C ARG A 61 15.98 21.54 -9.52
N THR A 62 16.86 22.52 -9.71
CA THR A 62 18.30 22.39 -9.51
C THR A 62 18.47 21.41 -8.35
N PRO A 63 19.03 20.20 -8.57
CA PRO A 63 19.40 19.37 -7.44
C PRO A 63 20.24 20.26 -6.54
N PRO A 64 20.07 20.24 -5.21
CA PRO A 64 21.06 20.86 -4.34
C PRO A 64 22.37 20.19 -4.68
N THR A 65 23.16 20.82 -5.53
CA THR A 65 24.58 21.07 -5.39
C THR A 65 25.15 20.25 -4.22
N HIS A 66 25.27 18.94 -4.42
CA HIS A 66 26.38 18.17 -3.91
C HIS A 66 27.55 18.47 -4.85
N VAL A 67 27.83 19.78 -5.03
CA VAL A 67 29.06 20.24 -5.65
C VAL A 67 30.14 19.86 -4.67
N ALA A 68 30.85 18.81 -5.06
CA ALA A 68 32.27 18.66 -4.82
C ALA A 68 32.74 19.00 -3.41
N SER A 69 32.61 18.04 -2.49
CA SER A 69 33.67 17.89 -1.50
C SER A 69 34.97 17.59 -2.28
N PRO A 70 36.06 18.36 -2.09
CA PRO A 70 37.30 18.20 -2.85
C PRO A 70 37.90 16.80 -2.65
N PRO A 71 38.69 16.29 -3.63
CA PRO A 71 39.31 14.99 -3.51
C PRO A 71 40.18 14.95 -2.25
N SER A 72 39.90 13.99 -1.38
CA SER A 72 40.71 13.66 -0.21
C SER A 72 42.17 13.51 -0.63
N ARG A 73 43.01 14.47 -0.19
CA ARG A 73 44.44 14.56 -0.45
C ARG A 73 45.19 13.49 0.35
N ASN A 74 44.99 12.22 0.00
CA ASN A 74 45.79 11.10 0.49
C ASN A 74 46.62 10.55 -0.68
N ALA A 75 47.64 11.27 -1.16
CA ALA A 75 48.70 10.75 -2.04
C ALA A 75 49.77 11.81 -2.36
N ALA A 76 50.76 11.97 -1.48
CA ALA A 76 52.15 12.39 -1.73
C ALA A 76 52.79 12.50 -0.34
N GLY A 77 53.63 11.59 0.15
CA GLY A 77 54.84 11.13 -0.52
C GLY A 77 55.97 12.10 -0.20
N THR A 78 56.88 11.67 0.68
CA THR A 78 58.32 12.04 0.74
C THR A 78 58.71 13.51 0.96
N ALA A 79 59.19 13.82 2.18
CA ALA A 79 60.52 14.39 2.47
C ALA A 79 60.71 14.51 4.00
#